data_AF-A0A9W8LUJ6-F1
#
_entry.id   AF-A0A9W8LUJ6-F1
#
_cell.length_a   1.000
_cell.length_b   1.000
_cell.length_c   1.000
_cell.angle_alpha   90.00
_cell.angle_beta   90.00
_cell.angle_gamma   90.00
#
_symmetry.space_group_name_H-M   'P 1'
#
loop_
_entity.id
_entity.type
_entity.pdbx_description
1 polymer ?
#
loop_
_entity_poly.entity_id
_entity_poly.type
_entity_poly.pdbx_seq_one_letter_code
_entity_poly.pdbx_strand_id
1 'polypeptide(L)'
;MRAARQQMCIHLSVPEDLVLEWIADEEAQPGYLLSETVLTNIIDLYELALRDRVSLIMWQRYIDFIASLARSKDTDVQDTATAVLGSGDGILLVLRRAIDATYTHYLQSQALWSQYCDYIEQNIAQAANKDRNELIELLQAVFLERLAQPHTGLEDTFAMYSEFTTKYNEAHYEQQMVEANKMVSNTRAQCKLRDSFEDSLINSEGSWYAYAQYIDRLAKDKRTNPNEISMLYERALVYNCYIAEIWTEYISYLDGAFDDKSIALKTAHRAIRNCPWSGKLWAHTIHFTFVQAGK
;
A
#
# COMPACT_ATOMS: atom_id res chain seq x y z
N MET A 1 -10.85 -21.04 -20.18
CA MET A 1 -9.71 -20.60 -19.36
C MET A 1 -10.16 -19.95 -18.05
N ARG A 2 -11.11 -19.00 -18.08
CA ARG A 2 -11.69 -18.32 -16.90
C ARG A 2 -12.09 -19.24 -15.73
N ALA A 3 -12.89 -20.28 -15.97
CA ALA A 3 -13.35 -21.20 -14.92
C ALA A 3 -12.18 -21.94 -14.22
N ALA A 4 -11.12 -22.29 -14.97
CA ALA A 4 -9.93 -22.91 -14.41
C ALA A 4 -9.15 -21.93 -13.51
N ARG A 5 -9.00 -20.67 -13.95
CA ARG A 5 -8.38 -19.61 -13.13
C ARG A 5 -9.18 -19.38 -11.85
N GLN A 6 -10.51 -19.29 -11.93
CA GLN A 6 -11.39 -19.14 -10.76
C GLN A 6 -11.23 -20.28 -9.75
N GLN A 7 -11.22 -21.54 -10.22
CA GLN A 7 -11.02 -22.70 -9.34
C GLN A 7 -9.64 -22.70 -8.67
N MET A 8 -8.60 -22.31 -9.40
CA MET A 8 -7.24 -22.19 -8.84
C MET A 8 -7.17 -21.14 -7.71
N CYS A 9 -7.83 -19.99 -7.89
CA CYS A 9 -7.83 -18.90 -6.91
C CYS A 9 -8.45 -19.28 -5.56
N ILE A 10 -9.37 -20.25 -5.55
CA ILE A 10 -10.03 -20.72 -4.31
C ILE A 10 -8.99 -21.31 -3.35
N HIS A 11 -8.02 -22.06 -3.88
CA HIS A 11 -7.11 -22.86 -3.08
C HIS A 11 -5.72 -22.26 -2.96
N LEU A 12 -5.24 -21.56 -3.99
CA LEU A 12 -3.86 -21.10 -4.09
C LEU A 12 -3.78 -19.59 -4.30
N SER A 13 -2.73 -19.00 -3.76
CA SER A 13 -2.28 -17.65 -4.11
C SER A 13 -1.91 -17.62 -5.60
N VAL A 14 -2.41 -16.63 -6.34
CA VAL A 14 -2.17 -16.53 -7.78
C VAL A 14 -1.01 -15.58 -8.05
N PRO A 15 0.02 -15.98 -8.81
CA PRO A 15 1.10 -15.08 -9.23
C PRO A 15 0.59 -13.79 -9.90
N GLU A 16 1.30 -12.69 -9.69
CA GLU A 16 0.85 -11.34 -10.11
C GLU A 16 0.78 -11.21 -11.62
N ASP A 17 1.77 -11.75 -12.32
CA ASP A 17 1.83 -11.85 -13.79
C ASP A 17 0.58 -12.53 -14.35
N LEU A 18 0.14 -13.64 -13.76
CA LEU A 18 -1.06 -14.35 -14.21
C LEU A 18 -2.35 -13.57 -13.93
N VAL A 19 -2.41 -12.79 -12.84
CA VAL A 19 -3.55 -11.89 -12.60
C VAL A 19 -3.56 -10.75 -13.63
N LEU A 20 -2.40 -10.18 -13.95
CA LEU A 20 -2.28 -9.13 -14.97
C LEU A 20 -2.68 -9.63 -16.36
N GLU A 21 -2.28 -10.85 -16.74
CA GLU A 21 -2.75 -11.49 -17.97
C GLU A 21 -4.27 -11.66 -17.98
N TRP A 22 -4.85 -12.04 -16.84
CA TRP A 22 -6.30 -12.18 -16.75
C TRP A 22 -7.01 -10.83 -16.85
N ILE A 23 -6.53 -9.78 -16.19
CA ILE A 23 -7.07 -8.44 -16.36
C ILE A 23 -7.01 -8.02 -17.84
N ALA A 24 -5.90 -8.25 -18.53
CA ALA A 24 -5.77 -7.94 -19.95
C ALA A 24 -6.78 -8.74 -20.82
N ASP A 25 -7.03 -10.01 -20.52
CA ASP A 25 -8.06 -10.82 -21.20
C ASP A 25 -9.48 -10.27 -20.97
N GLU A 26 -9.76 -9.71 -19.80
CA GLU A 26 -11.04 -9.05 -19.50
C GLU A 26 -11.19 -7.72 -20.26
N GLU A 27 -10.12 -6.90 -20.27
CA GLU A 27 -10.05 -5.63 -21.00
C GLU A 27 -10.09 -5.80 -22.53
N ALA A 28 -9.70 -6.97 -23.05
CA ALA A 28 -9.75 -7.27 -24.48
C ALA A 28 -11.18 -7.55 -25.00
N GLN A 29 -12.18 -7.68 -24.12
CA GLN A 29 -13.55 -7.96 -24.52
C GLN A 29 -14.19 -6.76 -25.24
N PRO A 30 -14.97 -6.99 -26.31
CA PRO A 30 -15.65 -5.90 -27.01
C PRO A 30 -16.60 -5.14 -26.08
N GLY A 31 -16.40 -3.82 -25.96
CA GLY A 31 -17.23 -2.97 -25.11
C GLY A 31 -17.10 -3.27 -23.62
N TYR A 32 -15.94 -3.75 -23.14
CA TYR A 32 -15.75 -4.10 -21.72
C TYR A 32 -16.11 -2.95 -20.76
N LEU A 33 -15.87 -1.71 -21.15
CA LEU A 33 -16.23 -0.49 -20.39
C LEU A 33 -17.74 -0.23 -20.28
N LEU A 34 -18.55 -0.86 -21.14
CA LEU A 34 -20.01 -0.73 -21.16
C LEU A 34 -20.69 -1.92 -20.46
N SER A 35 -19.92 -2.87 -19.95
CA SER A 35 -20.44 -4.05 -19.26
C SER A 35 -20.17 -3.95 -17.78
N GLU A 36 -21.20 -3.72 -16.97
CA GLU A 36 -21.11 -3.73 -15.50
C GLU A 36 -20.48 -5.03 -14.99
N THR A 37 -20.81 -6.16 -15.63
CA THR A 37 -20.24 -7.47 -15.27
C THR A 37 -18.74 -7.53 -15.56
N VAL A 38 -18.27 -7.08 -16.74
CA VAL A 38 -16.84 -7.14 -17.06
C VAL A 38 -16.06 -6.16 -16.19
N LEU A 39 -16.56 -4.95 -15.97
CA LEU A 39 -15.95 -3.98 -15.05
C LEU A 39 -15.84 -4.52 -13.61
N THR A 40 -16.91 -5.12 -13.09
CA THR A 40 -16.89 -5.76 -11.76
C THR A 40 -15.82 -6.85 -11.69
N ASN A 41 -15.71 -7.69 -12.74
CA ASN A 41 -14.69 -8.73 -12.79
C ASN A 41 -13.27 -8.14 -12.78
N ILE A 42 -13.01 -7.05 -13.52
CA ILE A 42 -11.69 -6.40 -13.54
C ILE A 42 -11.35 -5.85 -12.14
N ILE A 43 -12.30 -5.20 -11.48
CA ILE A 43 -12.12 -4.68 -10.12
C ILE A 43 -11.85 -5.83 -9.14
N ASP A 44 -12.62 -6.90 -9.20
CA ASP A 44 -12.42 -8.09 -8.36
C ASP A 44 -11.05 -8.73 -8.58
N LEU A 45 -10.49 -8.66 -9.79
CA LEU A 45 -9.13 -9.14 -10.08
C LEU A 45 -8.05 -8.25 -9.45
N TYR A 46 -8.22 -6.92 -9.46
CA TYR A 46 -7.33 -6.02 -8.72
C TYR A 46 -7.40 -6.31 -7.21
N GLU A 47 -8.60 -6.46 -6.65
CA GLU A 47 -8.81 -6.81 -5.25
C GLU A 47 -8.20 -8.17 -4.89
N LEU A 48 -8.35 -9.15 -5.77
CA LEU A 48 -7.77 -10.48 -5.61
C LEU A 48 -6.24 -10.42 -5.52
N ALA A 49 -5.59 -9.67 -6.42
CA ALA A 49 -4.14 -9.53 -6.40
C ALA A 49 -3.65 -8.85 -5.12
N LEU A 50 -4.28 -7.74 -4.74
CA LEU A 50 -3.90 -6.91 -3.60
C LEU A 50 -4.23 -7.53 -2.24
N ARG A 51 -5.13 -8.51 -2.21
CA ARG A 51 -5.39 -9.31 -1.00
C ARG A 51 -4.20 -10.18 -0.62
N ASP A 52 -3.54 -10.79 -1.61
CA ASP A 52 -2.54 -11.82 -1.36
C ASP A 52 -1.11 -11.24 -1.24
N ARG A 53 -0.87 -9.99 -1.67
CA ARG A 53 0.43 -9.31 -1.61
C ARG A 53 0.32 -7.78 -1.57
N VAL A 54 1.38 -7.11 -1.11
CA VAL A 54 1.59 -5.68 -1.36
C VAL A 54 2.33 -5.53 -2.70
N SER A 55 1.69 -4.88 -3.68
CA SER A 55 2.31 -4.54 -4.98
C SER A 55 1.98 -3.11 -5.39
N LEU A 56 3.01 -2.27 -5.52
CA LEU A 56 2.85 -0.90 -5.99
C LEU A 56 2.48 -0.83 -7.47
N ILE A 57 2.94 -1.79 -8.27
CA ILE A 57 2.59 -1.88 -9.70
C ILE A 57 1.09 -2.16 -9.84
N MET A 58 0.57 -3.08 -9.05
CA MET A 58 -0.86 -3.41 -9.05
C MET A 58 -1.71 -2.23 -8.56
N TRP A 59 -1.28 -1.54 -7.49
CA TRP A 59 -1.95 -0.32 -7.04
C TRP A 59 -1.95 0.78 -8.10
N GLN A 60 -0.82 1.05 -8.76
CA GLN A 60 -0.73 2.06 -9.81
C GLN A 60 -1.67 1.73 -10.97
N ARG A 61 -1.67 0.48 -11.45
CA ARG A 61 -2.57 0.04 -12.52
C ARG A 61 -4.04 0.17 -12.11
N TYR A 62 -4.36 -0.15 -10.86
CA TYR A 62 -5.72 -0.02 -10.37
C TYR A 62 -6.18 1.46 -10.32
N ILE A 63 -5.32 2.35 -9.83
CA ILE A 63 -5.57 3.80 -9.82
C ILE A 63 -5.73 4.32 -11.26
N ASP A 64 -4.84 3.94 -12.16
CA ASP A 64 -4.88 4.37 -13.56
C ASP A 64 -6.16 3.89 -14.27
N PHE A 65 -6.58 2.65 -13.98
CA PHE A 65 -7.83 2.08 -14.48
C PHE A 65 -9.03 2.89 -14.01
N ILE A 66 -9.18 3.10 -12.70
CA ILE A 66 -10.29 3.89 -12.15
C ILE A 66 -10.27 5.33 -12.68
N ALA A 67 -9.09 5.94 -12.77
CA ALA A 67 -8.95 7.28 -13.32
C ALA A 67 -9.28 7.35 -14.82
N SER A 68 -9.08 6.27 -15.57
CA SER A 68 -9.48 6.18 -16.98
C SER A 68 -11.01 6.20 -17.13
N LEU A 69 -11.74 5.51 -16.24
CA LEU A 69 -13.21 5.51 -16.21
C LEU A 69 -13.74 6.92 -15.92
N ALA A 70 -13.19 7.57 -14.89
CA ALA A 70 -13.60 8.92 -14.50
C ALA A 70 -13.34 9.98 -15.59
N ARG A 71 -12.29 9.80 -16.40
CA ARG A 71 -11.95 10.71 -17.51
C ARG A 71 -12.68 10.41 -18.82
N SER A 72 -13.47 9.33 -18.89
CA SER A 72 -14.23 8.99 -20.09
C SER A 72 -15.17 10.14 -20.48
N LYS A 73 -15.25 10.44 -21.77
CA LYS A 73 -16.23 11.40 -22.32
C LYS A 73 -17.55 10.74 -22.72
N ASP A 74 -17.57 9.41 -22.71
CA ASP A 74 -18.74 8.62 -23.05
C ASP A 74 -19.63 8.48 -21.82
N THR A 75 -20.85 9.02 -21.90
CA THR A 75 -21.82 9.01 -20.80
C THR A 75 -22.22 7.59 -20.42
N ASP A 76 -22.33 6.68 -21.38
CA ASP A 76 -22.70 5.28 -21.09
C ASP A 76 -21.61 4.58 -20.27
N VAL A 77 -20.33 4.90 -20.53
CA VAL A 77 -19.20 4.42 -19.72
C VAL A 77 -19.24 5.01 -18.31
N GLN A 78 -19.55 6.30 -18.17
CA GLN A 78 -19.64 6.95 -16.86
C GLN A 78 -20.80 6.39 -16.03
N ASP A 79 -21.94 6.13 -16.66
CA ASP A 79 -23.12 5.54 -16.01
C ASP A 79 -22.81 4.10 -15.56
N THR A 80 -22.19 3.30 -16.43
CA THR A 80 -21.75 1.93 -16.09
C THR A 80 -20.73 1.95 -14.94
N ALA A 81 -19.75 2.85 -14.98
CA ALA A 81 -18.77 3.00 -13.90
C ALA A 81 -19.43 3.41 -12.58
N THR A 82 -20.39 4.33 -12.61
CA THR A 82 -21.16 4.76 -11.42
C THR A 82 -22.02 3.62 -10.86
N ALA A 83 -22.60 2.77 -11.71
CA ALA A 83 -23.36 1.60 -11.29
C ALA A 83 -22.49 0.60 -10.52
N VAL A 84 -21.23 0.42 -10.93
CA VAL A 84 -20.29 -0.55 -10.33
C VAL A 84 -19.54 0.02 -9.11
N LEU A 85 -19.04 1.26 -9.20
CA LEU A 85 -18.20 1.89 -8.18
C LEU A 85 -19.00 2.72 -7.16
N GLY A 86 -20.26 3.02 -7.48
CA GLY A 86 -21.06 4.01 -6.76
C GLY A 86 -20.76 5.45 -7.20
N SER A 87 -21.47 6.40 -6.60
CA SER A 87 -21.36 7.84 -6.90
C SER A 87 -20.25 8.58 -6.14
N GLY A 88 -19.46 7.86 -5.34
CA GLY A 88 -18.34 8.44 -4.59
C GLY A 88 -17.11 8.67 -5.46
N ASP A 89 -16.13 9.41 -4.93
CA ASP A 89 -14.83 9.56 -5.60
C ASP A 89 -14.02 8.27 -5.51
N GLY A 90 -14.17 7.41 -6.53
CA GLY A 90 -13.47 6.14 -6.62
C GLY A 90 -11.96 6.28 -6.69
N ILE A 91 -11.44 7.36 -7.29
CA ILE A 91 -9.99 7.61 -7.37
C ILE A 91 -9.45 7.83 -5.96
N LEU A 92 -10.07 8.73 -5.20
CA LEU A 92 -9.67 9.02 -3.83
C LEU A 92 -9.74 7.77 -2.93
N LEU A 93 -10.79 6.97 -3.09
CA LEU A 93 -10.96 5.74 -2.32
C LEU A 93 -9.80 4.75 -2.57
N VAL A 94 -9.49 4.47 -3.84
CA VAL A 94 -8.40 3.54 -4.19
C VAL A 94 -7.05 4.12 -3.79
N LEU A 95 -6.84 5.43 -3.99
CA LEU A 95 -5.58 6.09 -3.67
C LEU A 95 -5.31 6.06 -2.16
N ARG A 96 -6.30 6.35 -1.31
CA ARG A 96 -6.15 6.23 0.16
C ARG A 96 -5.76 4.81 0.58
N ARG A 97 -6.42 3.80 0.03
CA ARG A 97 -6.09 2.39 0.32
C ARG A 97 -4.69 2.02 -0.15
N ALA A 98 -4.27 2.54 -1.31
CA ALA A 98 -2.92 2.35 -1.82
C ALA A 98 -1.87 2.98 -0.89
N ILE A 99 -2.13 4.19 -0.37
CA ILE A 99 -1.28 4.83 0.64
C ILE A 99 -1.23 3.97 1.90
N ASP A 100 -2.38 3.61 2.49
CA ASP A 100 -2.42 2.82 3.72
C ASP A 100 -1.63 1.51 3.60
N ALA A 101 -1.70 0.86 2.43
CA ALA A 101 -1.00 -0.39 2.17
C ALA A 101 0.50 -0.24 1.91
N THR A 102 0.97 0.93 1.44
CA THR A 102 2.34 1.11 0.93
C THR A 102 3.15 2.18 1.65
N TYR A 103 2.55 2.95 2.55
CA TYR A 103 3.14 4.15 3.14
C TYR A 103 4.51 3.90 3.78
N THR A 104 4.68 2.77 4.47
CA THR A 104 5.93 2.38 5.15
C THR A 104 6.97 1.72 4.24
N HIS A 105 6.71 1.62 2.93
CA HIS A 105 7.64 1.05 1.97
C HIS A 105 8.81 2.00 1.67
N TYR A 106 9.89 1.87 2.43
CA TYR A 106 11.08 2.75 2.39
C TYR A 106 11.52 3.22 0.99
N LEU A 107 11.63 2.30 0.03
CA LEU A 107 12.18 2.58 -1.30
C LEU A 107 11.18 3.14 -2.32
N GLN A 108 9.90 2.79 -2.22
CA GLN A 108 8.95 2.90 -3.34
C GLN A 108 7.65 3.63 -2.99
N SER A 109 7.40 3.89 -1.70
CA SER A 109 6.18 4.59 -1.24
C SER A 109 6.04 6.02 -1.77
N GLN A 110 7.09 6.61 -2.35
CA GLN A 110 7.07 8.00 -2.79
C GLN A 110 6.12 8.24 -3.95
N ALA A 111 6.08 7.35 -4.95
CA ALA A 111 5.31 7.58 -6.16
C ALA A 111 3.80 7.74 -5.88
N LEU A 112 3.22 6.79 -5.14
CA LEU A 112 1.81 6.83 -4.77
C LEU A 112 1.49 8.01 -3.84
N TRP A 113 2.40 8.31 -2.89
CA TRP A 113 2.25 9.44 -1.98
C TRP A 113 2.25 10.78 -2.72
N SER A 114 3.16 10.98 -3.67
CA SER A 114 3.18 12.18 -4.51
C SER A 114 1.89 12.30 -5.34
N GLN A 115 1.39 11.20 -5.91
CA GLN A 115 0.11 11.19 -6.63
C GLN A 115 -1.07 11.58 -5.72
N TYR A 116 -1.04 11.20 -4.43
CA TYR A 116 -2.03 11.61 -3.44
C TYR A 116 -1.96 13.11 -3.13
N CYS A 117 -0.76 13.67 -2.96
CA CYS A 117 -0.56 15.11 -2.81
C CYS A 117 -1.07 15.88 -4.04
N ASP A 118 -0.73 15.44 -5.25
CA ASP A 118 -1.19 16.04 -6.50
C ASP A 118 -2.72 16.03 -6.61
N TYR A 119 -3.36 14.92 -6.22
CA TYR A 119 -4.80 14.81 -6.19
C TYR A 119 -5.43 15.83 -5.21
N ILE A 120 -4.87 15.99 -4.00
CA ILE A 120 -5.37 16.99 -3.04
C ILE A 120 -5.16 18.40 -3.60
N GLU A 121 -4.00 18.71 -4.18
CA GLU A 121 -3.72 20.03 -4.75
C GLU A 121 -4.66 20.41 -5.90
N GLN A 122 -5.00 19.46 -6.76
CA GLN A 122 -6.00 19.67 -7.83
C GLN A 122 -7.37 20.01 -7.24
N ASN A 123 -7.78 19.34 -6.17
CA ASN A 123 -9.04 19.64 -5.47
C ASN A 123 -9.00 21.01 -4.77
N ILE A 124 -7.87 21.40 -4.17
CA ILE A 124 -7.68 22.76 -3.61
C ILE A 124 -7.90 23.84 -4.68
N ALA A 125 -7.43 23.60 -5.92
CA ALA A 125 -7.57 24.55 -7.02
C ALA A 125 -9.02 24.72 -7.50
N GLN A 126 -9.88 23.71 -7.27
CA GLN A 126 -11.27 23.69 -7.72
C GLN A 126 -12.28 24.01 -6.60
N ALA A 127 -11.87 23.94 -5.33
CA ALA A 127 -12.74 24.08 -4.17
C ALA A 127 -13.14 25.54 -3.87
N ALA A 128 -14.34 25.70 -3.26
CA ALA A 128 -14.80 26.94 -2.68
C ALA A 128 -14.11 27.23 -1.32
N ASN A 129 -14.16 28.48 -0.84
CA ASN A 129 -13.28 28.95 0.26
C ASN A 129 -13.23 28.07 1.52
N LYS A 130 -14.36 27.54 2.02
CA LYS A 130 -14.35 26.73 3.25
C LYS A 130 -13.69 25.37 3.00
N ASP A 131 -14.17 24.63 2.01
CA ASP A 131 -13.65 23.31 1.64
C ASP A 131 -12.17 23.40 1.22
N ARG A 132 -11.80 24.52 0.59
CA ARG A 132 -10.41 24.81 0.22
C ARG A 132 -9.47 24.88 1.43
N ASN A 133 -9.89 25.52 2.53
CA ASN A 133 -9.05 25.61 3.73
C ASN A 133 -8.88 24.24 4.41
N GLU A 134 -9.95 23.45 4.50
CA GLU A 134 -9.90 22.09 5.05
C GLU A 134 -8.94 21.18 4.23
N LEU A 135 -8.93 21.32 2.91
CA LEU A 135 -8.00 20.61 2.04
C LEU A 135 -6.54 21.07 2.19
N ILE A 136 -6.30 22.36 2.41
CA ILE A 136 -4.96 22.90 2.69
C ILE A 136 -4.44 22.34 4.02
N GLU A 137 -5.28 22.33 5.06
CA GLU A 137 -4.93 21.75 6.37
C GLU A 137 -4.64 20.25 6.27
N LEU A 138 -5.46 19.51 5.50
CA LEU A 138 -5.22 18.10 5.19
C LEU A 138 -3.86 17.90 4.52
N LEU A 139 -3.57 18.67 3.47
CA LEU A 139 -2.31 18.54 2.73
C LEU A 139 -1.10 18.85 3.62
N GLN A 140 -1.20 19.87 4.48
CA GLN A 140 -0.17 20.17 5.46
C GLN A 140 0.07 18.99 6.42
N ALA A 141 -0.99 18.37 6.94
CA ALA A 141 -0.86 17.22 7.82
C ALA A 141 -0.18 16.04 7.11
N VAL A 142 -0.55 15.77 5.85
CA VAL A 142 0.06 14.72 5.01
C VAL A 142 1.56 14.96 4.81
N PHE A 143 1.98 16.20 4.57
CA PHE A 143 3.41 16.55 4.49
C PHE A 143 4.13 16.32 5.82
N LEU A 144 3.60 16.84 6.93
CA LEU A 144 4.26 16.73 8.23
C LEU A 144 4.40 15.27 8.68
N GLU A 145 3.37 14.45 8.47
CA GLU A 145 3.43 13.02 8.73
C GLU A 145 4.54 12.36 7.90
N ARG A 146 4.61 12.69 6.60
CA ARG A 146 5.63 12.14 5.70
C ARG A 146 7.05 12.55 6.07
N LEU A 147 7.27 13.79 6.49
CA LEU A 147 8.60 14.25 6.96
C LEU A 147 9.07 13.55 8.25
N ALA A 148 8.14 12.97 9.03
CA ALA A 148 8.46 12.17 10.21
C ALA A 148 8.76 10.70 9.90
N GLN A 149 8.46 10.22 8.69
CA GLN A 149 8.57 8.81 8.31
C GLN A 149 9.80 8.58 7.42
N PRO A 150 10.69 7.61 7.72
CA PRO A 150 11.85 7.32 6.89
C PRO A 150 11.47 6.82 5.49
N HIS A 151 11.91 7.50 4.43
CA HIS A 151 11.75 7.11 3.04
C HIS A 151 12.86 7.72 2.18
N THR A 152 13.10 7.16 0.99
CA THR A 152 14.19 7.61 0.09
C THR A 152 13.97 9.02 -0.48
N GLY A 153 12.72 9.46 -0.63
CA GLY A 153 12.33 10.78 -1.14
C GLY A 153 12.25 11.90 -0.08
N LEU A 154 12.93 11.78 1.06
CA LEU A 154 12.80 12.72 2.19
C LEU A 154 13.16 14.16 1.82
N GLU A 155 14.25 14.36 1.07
CA GLU A 155 14.70 15.70 0.68
C GLU A 155 13.74 16.35 -0.33
N ASP A 156 13.25 15.58 -1.29
CA ASP A 156 12.25 16.04 -2.26
C ASP A 156 10.94 16.42 -1.55
N THR A 157 10.49 15.60 -0.60
CA THR A 157 9.32 15.90 0.24
C THR A 157 9.51 17.20 1.04
N PHE A 158 10.71 17.44 1.57
CA PHE A 158 11.00 18.68 2.29
C PHE A 158 10.99 19.91 1.36
N ALA A 159 11.50 19.78 0.13
CA ALA A 159 11.42 20.81 -0.89
C ALA A 159 9.96 21.11 -1.28
N MET A 160 9.16 20.08 -1.55
CA MET A 160 7.72 20.20 -1.82
C MET A 160 6.98 20.88 -0.66
N TYR A 161 7.32 20.54 0.59
CA TYR A 161 6.71 21.18 1.77
C TYR A 161 7.07 22.67 1.87
N SER A 162 8.30 23.06 1.51
CA SER A 162 8.69 24.47 1.43
C SER A 162 7.89 25.25 0.38
N GLU A 163 7.68 24.65 -0.80
CA GLU A 163 6.85 25.25 -1.86
C GLU A 163 5.39 25.38 -1.41
N PHE A 164 4.82 24.33 -0.81
CA PHE A 164 3.50 24.34 -0.21
C PHE A 164 3.35 25.47 0.82
N THR A 165 4.31 25.58 1.74
CA THR A 165 4.31 26.60 2.80
C THR A 165 4.39 28.00 2.23
N THR A 166 5.21 28.22 1.21
CA THR A 166 5.30 29.51 0.50
C THR A 166 3.97 29.88 -0.15
N LYS A 167 3.29 28.91 -0.77
CA LYS A 167 2.03 29.12 -1.50
C LYS A 167 0.83 29.35 -0.60
N TYR A 168 0.75 28.66 0.54
CA TYR A 168 -0.46 28.62 1.36
C TYR A 168 -0.29 29.20 2.78
N ASN A 169 0.94 29.39 3.27
CA ASN A 169 1.20 29.89 4.61
C ASN A 169 2.45 30.77 4.72
N GLU A 170 2.64 31.69 3.76
CA GLU A 170 3.80 32.58 3.68
C GLU A 170 4.06 33.34 4.99
N ALA A 171 3.00 33.79 5.67
CA ALA A 171 3.09 34.54 6.92
C ALA A 171 3.79 33.79 8.07
N HIS A 172 3.78 32.45 8.06
CA HIS A 172 4.42 31.61 9.08
C HIS A 172 5.57 30.76 8.53
N TYR A 173 6.06 31.09 7.32
CA TYR A 173 7.05 30.29 6.59
C TYR A 173 8.26 29.92 7.45
N GLU A 174 8.94 30.92 8.03
CA GLU A 174 10.16 30.68 8.81
C GLU A 174 9.92 29.74 10.00
N GLN A 175 8.81 29.93 10.72
CA GLN A 175 8.47 29.10 11.87
C GLN A 175 8.23 27.63 11.43
N GLN A 176 7.42 27.43 10.39
CA GLN A 176 7.09 26.09 9.89
C GLN A 176 8.31 25.37 9.33
N MET A 177 9.18 26.07 8.61
CA MET A 177 10.40 25.48 8.07
C MET A 177 11.42 25.12 9.15
N VAL A 178 11.49 25.89 10.25
CA VAL A 178 12.33 25.54 11.41
C VAL A 178 11.84 24.26 12.08
N GLU A 179 10.52 24.09 12.24
CA GLU A 179 9.93 22.89 12.83
C GLU A 179 10.12 21.67 11.91
N ALA A 180 9.81 21.81 10.63
CA ALA A 180 10.00 20.75 9.63
C ALA A 180 11.48 20.32 9.50
N ASN A 181 12.43 21.26 9.54
CA ASN A 181 13.85 20.91 9.47
C ASN A 181 14.32 20.07 10.68
N LYS A 182 13.76 20.30 11.88
CA LYS A 182 14.03 19.43 13.04
C LYS A 182 13.53 18.01 12.81
N MET A 183 12.32 17.87 12.26
CA MET A 183 11.74 16.56 11.91
C MET A 183 12.62 15.84 10.88
N VAL A 184 12.92 16.52 9.76
CA VAL A 184 13.77 16.00 8.69
C VAL A 184 15.15 15.59 9.19
N SER A 185 15.79 16.38 10.06
CA SER A 185 17.09 16.04 10.63
C SER A 185 17.05 14.71 11.40
N ASN A 186 16.00 14.48 12.20
CA ASN A 186 15.79 13.22 12.91
C ASN A 186 15.51 12.06 11.95
N THR A 187 14.59 12.26 10.99
CA THR A 187 14.22 11.24 10.01
C THR A 187 15.40 10.85 9.13
N ARG A 188 16.24 11.81 8.72
CA ARG A 188 17.46 11.58 7.93
C ARG A 188 18.44 10.65 8.65
N ALA A 189 18.57 10.77 9.98
CA ALA A 189 19.39 9.84 10.75
C ALA A 189 18.83 8.41 10.72
N GLN A 190 17.51 8.26 10.67
CA GLN A 190 16.88 6.96 10.47
C GLN A 190 17.08 6.44 9.05
N CYS A 191 16.90 7.27 8.01
CA CYS A 191 17.16 6.89 6.62
C CYS A 191 18.57 6.31 6.45
N LYS A 192 19.61 6.96 6.99
CA LYS A 192 20.99 6.44 6.94
C LYS A 192 21.15 5.03 7.50
N LEU A 193 20.40 4.69 8.55
CA LEU A 193 20.40 3.33 9.08
C LEU A 193 19.77 2.37 8.07
N ARG A 194 18.61 2.72 7.50
CA ARG A 194 17.91 1.92 6.50
C ARG A 194 18.78 1.71 5.25
N ASP A 195 19.39 2.77 4.73
CA ASP A 195 20.27 2.72 3.56
C ASP A 195 21.34 1.63 3.69
N SER A 196 21.99 1.51 4.85
CA SER A 196 23.00 0.46 5.08
C SER A 196 22.46 -0.98 4.99
N PHE A 197 21.20 -1.18 5.38
CA PHE A 197 20.53 -2.48 5.23
C PHE A 197 20.01 -2.70 3.82
N GLU A 198 19.54 -1.66 3.14
CA GLU A 198 19.16 -1.74 1.72
C GLU A 198 20.37 -2.12 0.85
N ASP A 199 21.55 -1.54 1.10
CA ASP A 199 22.80 -1.94 0.46
C ASP A 199 23.14 -3.41 0.73
N SER A 200 22.93 -3.88 1.96
CA SER A 200 23.16 -5.27 2.34
C SER A 200 22.17 -6.23 1.66
N LEU A 201 20.92 -5.81 1.45
CA LEU A 201 19.93 -6.56 0.70
C LEU A 201 20.33 -6.68 -0.78
N ILE A 202 20.79 -5.59 -1.40
CA ILE A 202 21.28 -5.62 -2.78
C ILE A 202 22.46 -6.58 -2.93
N ASN A 203 23.46 -6.47 -2.05
CA ASN A 203 24.67 -7.30 -2.09
C ASN A 203 24.42 -8.79 -1.82
N SER A 204 23.30 -9.13 -1.17
CA SER A 204 22.90 -10.51 -0.88
C SER A 204 21.77 -11.01 -1.78
N GLU A 205 21.47 -10.29 -2.87
CA GLU A 205 20.40 -10.62 -3.82
C GLU A 205 19.03 -10.82 -3.14
N GLY A 206 18.75 -10.04 -2.10
CA GLY A 206 17.48 -10.10 -1.37
C GLY A 206 17.31 -11.35 -0.50
N SER A 207 18.40 -11.96 -0.03
CA SER A 207 18.36 -13.14 0.83
C SER A 207 17.49 -12.93 2.08
N TRP A 208 16.78 -13.99 2.50
CA TRP A 208 16.02 -13.98 3.75
C TRP A 208 16.87 -13.57 4.96
N TYR A 209 18.12 -14.03 5.03
CA TYR A 209 19.03 -13.73 6.14
C TYR A 209 19.30 -12.22 6.28
N ALA A 210 19.48 -11.50 5.17
CA ALA A 210 19.66 -10.06 5.20
C ALA A 210 18.37 -9.33 5.65
N TYR A 211 17.19 -9.79 5.20
CA TYR A 211 15.91 -9.29 5.71
C TYR A 211 15.75 -9.52 7.21
N ALA A 212 16.06 -10.73 7.71
CA ALA A 212 15.96 -11.07 9.12
C ALA A 212 16.87 -10.18 9.99
N GLN A 213 18.12 -9.92 9.57
CA GLN A 213 19.01 -8.98 10.28
C GLN A 213 18.45 -7.55 10.31
N TYR A 214 17.87 -7.11 9.20
CA TYR A 214 17.27 -5.80 9.11
C TYR A 214 16.06 -5.67 10.05
N ILE A 215 15.15 -6.65 10.01
CA ILE A 215 13.99 -6.77 10.90
C ILE A 215 14.44 -6.76 12.37
N ASP A 216 15.40 -7.62 12.74
CA ASP A 216 15.93 -7.71 14.10
C ASP A 216 16.50 -6.39 14.61
N ARG A 217 17.19 -5.65 13.72
CA ARG A 217 17.75 -4.35 14.09
C ARG A 217 16.66 -3.32 14.31
N LEU A 218 15.64 -3.30 13.45
CA LEU A 218 14.54 -2.35 13.53
C LEU A 218 13.61 -2.64 14.72
N ALA A 219 13.36 -3.91 15.03
CA ALA A 219 12.55 -4.34 16.17
C ALA A 219 13.14 -3.93 17.53
N LYS A 220 14.47 -3.72 17.59
CA LYS A 220 15.17 -3.22 18.79
C LYS A 220 15.12 -1.69 18.94
N ASP A 221 14.77 -0.96 17.89
CA ASP A 221 14.66 0.50 17.93
C ASP A 221 13.23 0.92 18.26
N LYS A 222 13.03 1.51 19.44
CA LYS A 222 11.70 1.97 19.90
C LYS A 222 11.09 3.07 19.03
N ARG A 223 11.87 3.69 18.14
CA ARG A 223 11.40 4.71 17.20
C ARG A 223 10.86 4.13 15.90
N THR A 224 11.13 2.85 15.63
CA THR A 224 10.64 2.17 14.43
C THR A 224 9.12 2.05 14.49
N ASN A 225 8.47 2.41 13.39
CA ASN A 225 7.05 2.15 13.20
C ASN A 225 6.83 0.63 13.03
N PRO A 226 5.96 -0.04 13.80
CA PRO A 226 5.68 -1.46 13.64
C PRO A 226 5.29 -1.88 12.21
N ASN A 227 4.61 -0.99 11.47
CA ASN A 227 4.23 -1.24 10.07
C ASN A 227 5.43 -1.25 9.11
N GLU A 228 6.57 -0.69 9.49
CA GLU A 228 7.83 -0.78 8.72
C GLU A 228 8.39 -2.20 8.77
N ILE A 229 8.32 -2.85 9.94
CA ILE A 229 8.75 -4.26 10.08
C ILE A 229 7.78 -5.17 9.32
N SER A 230 6.46 -4.93 9.42
CA SER A 230 5.48 -5.65 8.60
C SER A 230 5.81 -5.54 7.10
N MET A 231 6.14 -4.33 6.65
CA MET A 231 6.53 -4.08 5.26
C MET A 231 7.82 -4.83 4.85
N LEU A 232 8.80 -4.99 5.74
CA LEU A 232 9.99 -5.80 5.45
C LEU A 232 9.64 -7.29 5.27
N TYR A 233 8.71 -7.83 6.06
CA TYR A 233 8.19 -9.18 5.84
C TYR A 233 7.46 -9.28 4.50
N GLU A 234 6.58 -8.34 4.17
CA GLU A 234 5.88 -8.32 2.87
C GLU A 234 6.87 -8.30 1.70
N ARG A 235 7.92 -7.46 1.78
CA ARG A 235 8.99 -7.40 0.79
C ARG A 235 9.77 -8.71 0.66
N ALA A 236 10.10 -9.34 1.79
CA ALA A 236 10.80 -10.64 1.77
C ALA A 236 9.93 -11.74 1.13
N LEU A 237 8.62 -11.71 1.39
CA LEU A 237 7.66 -12.70 0.88
C LEU A 237 7.47 -12.61 -0.63
N VAL A 238 7.78 -11.49 -1.30
CA VAL A 238 7.73 -11.38 -2.77
C VAL A 238 8.53 -12.50 -3.45
N TYR A 239 9.69 -12.85 -2.89
CA TYR A 239 10.58 -13.89 -3.45
C TYR A 239 10.55 -15.19 -2.65
N ASN A 240 10.07 -15.16 -1.40
CA ASN A 240 10.18 -16.26 -0.45
C ASN A 240 8.82 -16.76 0.07
N CYS A 241 7.72 -16.49 -0.66
CA CYS A 241 6.36 -16.86 -0.23
C CYS A 241 6.13 -18.36 0.00
N TYR A 242 7.00 -19.23 -0.52
CA TYR A 242 6.94 -20.68 -0.32
C TYR A 242 7.73 -21.18 0.91
N ILE A 243 8.35 -20.28 1.68
CA ILE A 243 9.08 -20.61 2.90
C ILE A 243 8.16 -20.42 4.11
N ALA A 244 7.67 -21.51 4.68
CA ALA A 244 6.67 -21.49 5.75
C ALA A 244 7.17 -20.86 7.05
N GLU A 245 8.48 -20.92 7.29
CA GLU A 245 9.15 -20.33 8.45
C GLU A 245 9.02 -18.81 8.47
N ILE A 246 9.18 -18.15 7.31
CA ILE A 246 9.06 -16.68 7.20
C ILE A 246 7.65 -16.23 7.56
N TRP A 247 6.62 -16.91 7.03
CA TRP A 247 5.23 -16.64 7.39
C TRP A 247 4.97 -16.83 8.87
N THR A 248 5.54 -17.87 9.47
CA THR A 248 5.38 -18.17 10.89
C THR A 248 5.96 -17.04 11.75
N GLU A 249 7.16 -16.58 11.43
CA GLU A 249 7.80 -15.45 12.11
C GLU A 249 6.99 -14.18 11.93
N TYR A 250 6.50 -13.90 10.72
CA TYR A 250 5.68 -12.72 10.44
C TYR A 250 4.37 -12.74 11.24
N ILE A 251 3.65 -13.86 11.25
CA ILE A 251 2.40 -14.00 12.02
C ILE A 251 2.66 -13.80 13.51
N SER A 252 3.76 -14.36 14.03
CA SER A 252 4.14 -14.21 15.44
C SER A 252 4.51 -12.76 15.77
N TYR A 253 5.20 -12.07 14.87
CA TYR A 253 5.49 -10.64 15.00
C TYR A 253 4.19 -9.82 15.02
N LEU A 254 3.26 -10.06 14.10
CA LEU A 254 1.98 -9.35 14.04
C LEU A 254 1.16 -9.54 15.33
N ASP A 255 1.15 -10.76 15.87
CA ASP A 255 0.48 -11.05 17.14
C ASP A 255 1.14 -10.31 18.32
N GLY A 256 2.48 -10.20 18.34
CA GLY A 256 3.17 -9.45 19.40
C GLY A 256 3.05 -7.94 19.27
N ALA A 257 3.00 -7.42 18.04
CA ALA A 257 3.12 -5.99 17.75
C ALA A 257 1.78 -5.25 17.69
N PHE A 258 0.67 -5.95 17.41
CA PHE A 258 -0.64 -5.32 17.21
C PHE A 258 -1.72 -5.94 18.11
N ASP A 259 -2.59 -5.07 18.64
CA ASP A 259 -3.75 -5.47 19.42
C ASP A 259 -4.82 -6.13 18.55
N ASP A 260 -5.02 -5.62 17.33
CA ASP A 260 -5.97 -6.20 16.37
C ASP A 260 -5.45 -7.51 15.78
N LYS A 261 -5.93 -8.62 16.36
CA LYS A 261 -5.60 -9.98 15.92
C LYS A 261 -6.17 -10.34 14.54
N SER A 262 -7.05 -9.51 13.97
CA SER A 262 -7.55 -9.69 12.61
C SER A 262 -6.44 -9.62 11.57
N ILE A 263 -5.39 -8.83 11.83
CA ILE A 263 -4.25 -8.69 10.93
C ILE A 263 -3.45 -10.00 10.89
N ALA A 264 -3.13 -10.57 12.05
CA ALA A 264 -2.46 -11.87 12.15
C ALA A 264 -3.29 -13.00 11.51
N LEU A 265 -4.62 -13.00 11.70
CA LEU A 265 -5.50 -13.99 11.05
C LEU A 265 -5.51 -13.87 9.53
N LYS A 266 -5.65 -12.65 8.99
CA LYS A 266 -5.60 -12.39 7.54
C LYS A 266 -4.27 -12.87 6.96
N THR A 267 -3.15 -12.59 7.63
CA THR A 267 -1.83 -13.08 7.24
C THR A 267 -1.73 -14.60 7.31
N ALA A 268 -2.29 -15.25 8.34
CA ALA A 268 -2.33 -16.71 8.44
C ALA A 268 -3.12 -17.35 7.29
N HIS A 269 -4.25 -16.75 6.88
CA HIS A 269 -4.99 -17.20 5.70
C HIS A 269 -4.19 -17.06 4.40
N ARG A 270 -3.45 -15.97 4.22
CA ARG A 270 -2.52 -15.82 3.09
C ARG A 270 -1.41 -16.87 3.13
N ALA A 271 -0.88 -17.16 4.32
CA ALA A 271 0.20 -18.11 4.50
C ALA A 271 -0.20 -19.54 4.07
N ILE A 272 -1.38 -20.04 4.47
CA ILE A 272 -1.84 -21.39 4.05
C ILE A 272 -2.15 -21.48 2.56
N ARG A 273 -2.44 -20.36 1.88
CA ARG A 273 -2.64 -20.32 0.42
C ARG A 273 -1.34 -20.39 -0.38
N ASN A 274 -0.22 -20.00 0.24
CA ASN A 274 1.11 -20.09 -0.36
C ASN A 274 1.85 -21.38 0.09
N CYS A 275 1.62 -21.82 1.33
CA CYS A 275 2.28 -22.97 1.95
C CYS A 275 1.26 -23.98 2.54
N PRO A 276 0.35 -24.55 1.73
CA PRO A 276 -0.74 -25.40 2.21
C PRO A 276 -0.27 -26.70 2.91
N TRP A 277 0.97 -27.12 2.69
CA TRP A 277 1.55 -28.30 3.34
C TRP A 277 2.00 -28.05 4.79
N SER A 278 2.08 -26.79 5.24
CA SER A 278 2.59 -26.47 6.58
C SER A 278 1.51 -26.60 7.65
N GLY A 279 1.54 -27.71 8.41
CA GLY A 279 0.66 -27.91 9.57
C GLY A 279 0.77 -26.80 10.63
N LYS A 280 1.95 -26.16 10.76
CA LYS A 280 2.16 -25.04 11.67
C LYS A 280 1.36 -23.80 11.27
N LEU A 281 1.30 -23.49 9.97
CA LEU A 281 0.51 -22.36 9.48
C LEU A 281 -1.00 -22.60 9.65
N TRP A 282 -1.46 -23.84 9.42
CA TRP A 282 -2.84 -24.23 9.74
C TRP A 282 -3.17 -24.07 11.22
N ALA A 283 -2.25 -24.45 12.12
CA ALA A 283 -2.43 -24.26 13.55
C ALA A 283 -2.59 -22.78 13.94
N HIS A 284 -1.80 -21.87 13.33
CA HIS A 284 -1.99 -20.42 13.51
C HIS A 284 -3.38 -19.97 13.05
N THR A 285 -3.82 -20.40 11.85
CA THR A 285 -5.16 -20.05 11.34
C THR A 285 -6.27 -20.48 12.31
N ILE A 286 -6.21 -21.72 12.79
CA ILE A 286 -7.18 -22.26 13.75
C ILE A 286 -7.17 -21.46 15.05
N HIS A 287 -5.97 -21.19 15.60
CA HIS A 287 -5.80 -20.43 16.83
C HIS A 287 -6.45 -19.04 16.73
N PHE A 288 -6.09 -18.24 15.72
CA PHE A 288 -6.63 -16.89 15.59
C PHE A 288 -8.12 -16.85 15.25
N THR A 289 -8.65 -17.90 14.61
CA THR A 289 -10.10 -18.05 14.38
C THR A 289 -10.85 -18.15 15.71
N PHE A 290 -10.33 -18.92 16.68
CA PHE A 290 -10.93 -19.00 18.01
C PHE A 290 -10.80 -17.70 18.79
N VAL A 291 -9.62 -17.06 18.76
CA VAL A 291 -9.37 -15.76 19.40
C VAL A 291 -10.37 -14.70 18.91
N GLN A 292 -10.62 -14.61 17.60
CA GLN A 292 -11.61 -13.67 17.06
C GLN A 292 -13.05 -14.00 17.46
N ALA A 293 -13.36 -15.28 17.65
CA ALA A 293 -14.68 -15.71 18.10
C ALA A 293 -14.90 -15.48 19.61
N GLY A 294 -13.91 -14.93 20.34
CA GLY A 294 -13.95 -14.76 21.79
C GLY A 294 -13.95 -16.08 22.55
N LYS A 295 -13.37 -17.14 21.96
CA LYS A 295 -13.34 -18.51 22.49
C LYS A 295 -11.93 -18.96 22.84
#